data_AF-A0A9K3KUN0-F1
#
_entry.id   AF-A0A9K3KUN0-F1
#
_cell.length_a   1.000
_cell.length_b   1.000
_cell.length_c   1.000
_cell.angle_alpha   90.00
_cell.angle_beta   90.00
_cell.angle_gamma   90.00
#
_symmetry.space_group_name_H-M   'P 1'
#
loop_
_entity.id
_entity.type
_entity.pdbx_description
1 polymer ?
#
loop_
_entity_poly.entity_id
_entity_poly.type
_entity_poly.pdbx_seq_one_letter_code
_entity_poly.pdbx_strand_id
1 'polypeptide(L)'
;MYFSLMYLIVMDPTYGMSKYLLPKFAKKALSTNSKGKIESKVSALWTDCFNDLLKKFKALAESVNKKLSSHHGKKGSNQKMGESSVAGLAQIFRTGWAVRGTLTIFDHVIGSERMSQQAGKVVSNRHSKAGDTILGGQPPKLQDITTEHERLDRFVNVLFAYDKDNDWSPPIRNLLVSSLIRHYGEFLSIIKAHPEDIYNNASHHRFVHRVENALRSAKVSQKTFESWQLEIRRGFASRNAPALPIEALRTQYPKIVDNFYVDTRTFTDHYNQLAVCFQSLHDRIGIDYQNGPLQKTCKIDSGMVLPFSVSYEHLKRNPRLLDVFIYFFEQDAKQGYYSEMQPAKLKSDEKLRKNVIAKFGRVKKIVKLMLMNVGSYPGKKPTDPKDLVEWQENLLKLGRQVENNVYVWLDKDKSIPFEKFTMSNVLTNNACKQMQDDLKLPSNTPPEELQFFIC
;
A
#
# COMPACT_ATOMS: atom_id res chain seq x y z
N MET A 1 17.76 6.24 -20.66
CA MET A 1 18.41 7.51 -20.24
C MET A 1 19.92 7.33 -20.03
N TYR A 2 20.38 6.50 -19.10
CA TYR A 2 21.83 6.35 -18.83
C TYR A 2 22.64 5.91 -20.04
N PHE A 3 22.17 4.93 -20.82
CA PHE A 3 22.84 4.51 -22.05
C PHE A 3 22.98 5.66 -23.06
N SER A 4 21.94 6.49 -23.23
CA SER A 4 21.96 7.63 -24.14
C SER A 4 22.95 8.72 -23.70
N LEU A 5 23.06 8.96 -22.40
CA LEU A 5 24.07 9.87 -21.85
C LEU A 5 25.48 9.30 -22.04
N MET A 6 25.67 8.01 -21.79
CA MET A 6 26.96 7.35 -22.03
C MET A 6 27.32 7.36 -23.52
N TYR A 7 26.35 7.16 -24.40
CA TYR A 7 26.52 7.32 -25.85
C TYR A 7 27.02 8.70 -26.21
N LEU A 8 26.43 9.75 -25.64
CA LEU A 8 26.85 11.14 -25.86
C LEU A 8 28.28 11.37 -25.39
N ILE A 9 28.63 10.94 -24.17
CA ILE A 9 29.98 11.08 -23.60
C ILE A 9 31.01 10.37 -24.47
N VAL A 10 30.71 9.14 -24.91
CA VAL A 10 31.60 8.37 -25.79
C VAL A 10 31.71 9.02 -27.16
N MET A 11 30.66 9.65 -27.69
CA MET A 11 30.65 10.26 -29.03
C MET A 11 31.26 11.65 -29.08
N ASP A 12 31.25 12.38 -27.97
CA ASP A 12 31.87 13.69 -27.84
C ASP A 12 32.74 13.74 -26.58
N PRO A 13 34.05 13.44 -26.68
CA PRO A 13 34.93 13.43 -25.52
C PRO A 13 35.19 14.85 -25.01
N THR A 14 34.96 15.87 -25.85
CA THR A 14 35.10 17.28 -25.47
C THR A 14 33.92 17.76 -24.63
N TYR A 15 32.87 16.96 -24.49
CA TYR A 15 31.75 17.23 -23.61
C TYR A 15 32.16 17.34 -22.13
N GLY A 16 33.29 16.74 -21.74
CA GLY A 16 33.91 16.89 -20.41
C GLY A 16 34.83 18.10 -20.24
N MET A 17 35.07 18.91 -21.28
CA MET A 17 35.88 20.15 -21.17
C MET A 17 35.02 21.34 -20.75
N SER A 18 33.70 21.18 -20.70
CA SER A 18 32.81 22.16 -20.11
C SER A 18 32.46 21.71 -18.71
N LYS A 19 32.71 22.57 -17.72
CA LYS A 19 32.24 22.44 -16.32
C LYS A 19 30.72 22.14 -16.19
N TYR A 20 29.97 22.23 -17.28
CA TYR A 20 28.53 22.05 -17.31
C TYR A 20 28.13 20.97 -18.29
N LEU A 21 27.35 19.99 -17.79
CA LEU A 21 26.76 18.89 -18.56
C LEU A 21 26.00 19.35 -19.81
N LEU A 22 25.47 20.56 -19.81
CA LEU A 22 24.75 21.14 -20.94
C LEU A 22 25.30 22.55 -21.18
N PRO A 23 26.42 22.71 -21.90
CA PRO A 23 27.16 23.97 -21.98
C PRO A 23 26.29 25.13 -22.51
N LYS A 24 25.41 24.83 -23.47
CA LYS A 24 24.44 25.79 -24.01
C LYS A 24 23.45 26.27 -22.94
N PHE A 25 23.00 25.37 -22.07
CA PHE A 25 22.07 25.69 -20.98
C PHE A 25 22.78 26.46 -19.87
N ALA A 26 23.99 26.07 -19.49
CA ALA A 26 24.77 26.82 -18.50
C ALA A 26 25.12 28.22 -18.98
N LYS A 27 25.50 28.39 -20.26
CA LYS A 27 25.70 29.72 -20.86
C LYS A 27 24.43 30.58 -20.76
N LYS A 28 23.25 29.99 -20.91
CA LYS A 28 21.97 30.69 -20.73
C LYS A 28 21.57 30.86 -19.27
N ALA A 29 22.06 30.02 -18.35
CA ALA A 29 21.83 30.17 -16.92
C ALA A 29 22.65 31.32 -16.34
N LEU A 30 23.88 31.47 -16.85
CA LEU A 30 24.85 32.48 -16.43
C LEU A 30 24.76 33.77 -17.24
N SER A 31 23.75 33.94 -18.11
CA SER A 31 23.60 35.19 -18.85
C SER A 31 23.25 36.33 -17.90
N THR A 32 23.95 37.46 -18.01
CA THR A 32 23.69 38.68 -17.27
C THR A 32 23.11 39.75 -18.20
N ASN A 33 22.27 40.63 -17.64
CA ASN A 33 21.77 41.80 -18.36
C ASN A 33 22.79 42.95 -18.33
N SER A 34 22.47 44.08 -18.98
CA SER A 34 23.33 45.26 -19.03
C SER A 34 23.66 45.87 -17.66
N LYS A 35 22.93 45.49 -16.61
CA LYS A 35 23.15 45.91 -15.21
C LYS A 35 23.96 44.87 -14.41
N GLY A 36 24.49 43.84 -15.05
CA GLY A 36 25.24 42.75 -14.40
C GLY A 36 24.39 41.77 -13.59
N LYS A 37 23.05 41.90 -13.58
CA LYS A 37 22.17 40.95 -12.88
C LYS A 37 22.00 39.68 -13.72
N ILE A 38 22.04 38.52 -13.07
CA ILE A 38 21.77 37.23 -13.71
C ILE A 38 20.33 37.23 -14.23
N GLU A 39 20.18 37.07 -15.54
CA GLU A 39 18.92 36.96 -16.26
C GLU A 39 18.94 35.62 -16.99
N SER A 40 18.55 34.55 -16.28
CA SER A 40 18.59 33.19 -16.82
C SER A 40 17.63 33.03 -18.00
N LYS A 41 18.19 32.69 -19.17
CA LYS A 41 17.43 32.39 -20.40
C LYS A 41 17.27 30.88 -20.62
N VAL A 42 17.43 30.08 -19.56
CA VAL A 42 17.33 28.61 -19.60
C VAL A 42 15.94 28.15 -20.04
N SER A 43 14.87 28.79 -19.53
CA SER A 43 13.50 28.43 -19.91
C SER A 43 13.21 28.70 -21.39
N ALA A 44 13.75 29.79 -21.95
CA ALA A 44 13.62 30.10 -23.36
C ALA A 44 14.34 29.05 -24.21
N LEU A 45 15.58 28.70 -23.86
CA LEU A 45 16.32 27.65 -24.56
C LEU A 45 15.63 26.28 -24.48
N TRP A 46 15.06 25.92 -23.32
CA TRP A 46 14.25 24.70 -23.19
C TRP A 46 13.05 24.72 -24.14
N THR A 47 12.37 25.86 -24.22
CA THR A 47 11.21 26.04 -25.12
C THR A 47 11.63 25.89 -26.57
N ASP A 48 12.75 26.49 -26.97
CA ASP A 48 13.29 26.38 -28.32
C ASP A 48 13.68 24.94 -28.66
N CYS A 49 14.42 24.26 -27.78
CA CYS A 49 14.79 22.86 -27.95
C CYS A 49 13.55 21.96 -28.04
N PHE A 50 12.54 22.18 -27.19
CA PHE A 50 11.32 21.40 -27.21
C PHE A 50 10.50 21.65 -28.47
N ASN A 51 10.44 22.90 -28.95
CA ASN A 51 9.77 23.23 -30.21
C ASN A 51 10.49 22.64 -31.42
N ASP A 52 11.82 22.65 -31.44
CA ASP A 52 12.61 21.98 -32.48
C ASP A 52 12.37 20.46 -32.46
N LEU A 53 12.40 19.85 -31.28
CA LEU A 53 12.09 18.42 -31.11
C LEU A 53 10.66 18.11 -31.56
N LEU A 54 9.69 18.94 -31.19
CA LEU A 54 8.29 18.82 -31.59
C LEU A 54 8.13 18.94 -33.11
N LYS A 55 8.83 19.88 -33.76
CA LYS A 55 8.85 20.01 -35.22
C LYS A 55 9.44 18.76 -35.88
N LYS A 56 10.57 18.24 -35.36
CA LYS A 56 11.18 17.00 -35.85
C LYS A 56 10.28 15.78 -35.66
N PHE A 57 9.67 15.64 -34.49
CA PHE A 57 8.70 14.58 -34.23
C PHE A 57 7.43 14.74 -35.05
N LYS A 58 6.97 15.96 -35.33
CA LYS A 58 5.82 16.21 -36.20
C LYS A 58 6.16 15.85 -37.64
N ALA A 59 7.33 16.23 -38.15
CA ALA A 59 7.79 15.82 -39.47
C ALA A 59 8.00 14.29 -39.57
N LEU A 60 8.59 13.67 -38.54
CA LEU A 60 8.74 12.22 -38.45
C LEU A 60 7.38 11.54 -38.34
N ALA A 61 6.46 12.07 -37.55
CA ALA A 61 5.10 11.57 -37.42
C ALA A 61 4.32 11.79 -38.72
N GLU A 62 4.49 12.87 -39.47
CA GLU A 62 3.86 13.03 -40.79
C GLU A 62 4.44 12.04 -41.81
N SER A 63 5.74 11.73 -41.70
CA SER A 63 6.42 10.69 -42.48
C SER A 63 5.93 9.27 -42.13
N VAL A 64 5.75 8.98 -40.83
CA VAL A 64 5.37 7.66 -40.30
C VAL A 64 3.85 7.46 -40.24
N ASN A 65 3.07 8.50 -39.95
CA ASN A 65 1.59 8.51 -39.85
C ASN A 65 0.90 8.44 -41.21
N LYS A 66 1.62 8.46 -42.34
CA LYS A 66 1.09 7.85 -43.55
C LYS A 66 0.75 6.35 -43.34
N LYS A 67 1.15 5.73 -42.22
CA LYS A 67 0.82 4.34 -41.89
C LYS A 67 0.29 4.04 -40.48
N LEU A 68 0.46 4.84 -39.43
CA LEU A 68 -0.08 4.52 -38.09
C LEU A 68 -0.37 5.76 -37.23
N SER A 69 -1.53 5.89 -36.57
CA SER A 69 -1.88 7.00 -35.67
C SER A 69 -1.55 6.72 -34.20
N SER A 70 -0.88 7.65 -33.50
CA SER A 70 -0.44 7.44 -32.10
C SER A 70 -0.57 8.71 -31.23
N HIS A 71 -1.56 8.74 -30.34
CA HIS A 71 -1.71 9.79 -29.31
C HIS A 71 -1.90 9.22 -27.88
N HIS A 72 -1.67 7.92 -27.65
CA HIS A 72 -2.10 7.23 -26.41
C HIS A 72 -1.12 7.26 -25.21
N GLY A 73 0.17 7.59 -25.38
CA GLY A 73 1.18 7.35 -24.33
C GLY A 73 1.17 8.30 -23.13
N LYS A 74 0.98 9.62 -23.34
CA LYS A 74 1.17 10.64 -22.27
C LYS A 74 0.05 10.68 -21.23
N LYS A 75 -1.21 10.45 -21.63
CA LYS A 75 -2.35 10.42 -20.69
C LYS A 75 -2.23 9.24 -19.73
N GLY A 76 -1.83 8.07 -20.23
CA GLY A 76 -1.76 6.83 -19.44
C GLY A 76 -0.75 6.90 -18.28
N SER A 77 0.45 7.44 -18.48
CA SER A 77 1.45 7.51 -17.41
C SER A 77 1.06 8.47 -16.28
N ASN A 78 0.48 9.63 -16.61
CA ASN A 78 0.01 10.60 -15.60
C ASN A 78 -1.17 10.06 -14.80
N GLN A 79 -2.10 9.37 -15.48
CA GLN A 79 -3.23 8.72 -14.84
C GLN A 79 -2.78 7.57 -13.93
N LYS A 80 -1.91 6.68 -14.41
CA LYS A 80 -1.32 5.59 -13.59
C LYS A 80 -0.53 6.11 -12.39
N MET A 81 0.06 7.29 -12.50
CA MET A 81 0.79 7.94 -11.40
C MET A 81 -0.17 8.48 -10.34
N GLY A 82 -1.32 9.04 -10.75
CA GLY A 82 -2.41 9.46 -9.85
C GLY A 82 -3.23 8.32 -9.25
N GLU A 83 -3.28 7.17 -9.94
CA GLU A 83 -3.87 5.93 -9.44
C GLU A 83 -2.91 5.14 -8.54
N SER A 84 -1.67 5.61 -8.38
CA SER A 84 -0.68 4.98 -7.51
C SER A 84 -0.61 5.62 -6.13
N SER A 85 -0.07 4.93 -5.12
CA SER A 85 0.26 5.53 -3.82
C SER A 85 1.33 6.63 -3.89
N VAL A 86 1.85 6.91 -5.10
CA VAL A 86 2.70 8.07 -5.41
C VAL A 86 1.86 9.30 -5.83
N ALA A 87 0.53 9.22 -5.75
CA ALA A 87 -0.38 10.34 -5.94
C ALA A 87 -0.06 11.46 -4.93
N GLY A 88 0.16 12.67 -5.46
CA GLY A 88 0.55 13.83 -4.66
C GLY A 88 1.65 14.68 -5.33
N LEU A 89 2.41 15.42 -4.53
CA LEU A 89 3.41 16.41 -4.97
C LEU A 89 4.43 15.91 -5.99
N ALA A 90 4.91 14.67 -5.86
CA ALA A 90 5.90 14.12 -6.79
C ALA A 90 5.34 13.92 -8.21
N GLN A 91 4.03 13.74 -8.35
CA GLN A 91 3.30 13.74 -9.63
C GLN A 91 3.23 15.14 -10.23
N ILE A 92 2.96 16.15 -9.41
CA ILE A 92 2.89 17.56 -9.83
C ILE A 92 4.24 18.02 -10.42
N PHE A 93 5.36 17.72 -9.75
CA PHE A 93 6.68 18.13 -10.22
C PHE A 93 7.16 17.44 -11.51
N ARG A 94 6.69 16.21 -11.81
CA ARG A 94 7.18 15.42 -12.96
C ARG A 94 6.27 15.46 -14.19
N THR A 95 4.97 15.74 -14.03
CA THR A 95 4.01 15.76 -15.14
C THR A 95 3.99 17.07 -15.92
N GLY A 96 4.75 18.06 -15.46
CA GLY A 96 4.95 19.34 -16.15
C GLY A 96 3.93 20.40 -15.73
N TRP A 97 4.46 21.60 -15.51
CA TRP A 97 3.85 22.83 -15.03
C TRP A 97 2.83 23.45 -16.01
N ALA A 98 1.81 22.70 -16.42
CA ALA A 98 0.76 23.24 -17.29
C ALA A 98 -0.18 24.24 -16.57
N VAL A 99 -0.08 24.36 -15.24
CA VAL A 99 -0.87 25.32 -14.44
C VAL A 99 0.06 26.47 -14.03
N ARG A 100 0.33 27.39 -14.95
CA ARG A 100 1.00 28.66 -14.66
C ARG A 100 -0.03 29.61 -14.05
N GLY A 101 0.13 30.02 -12.80
CA GLY A 101 -0.68 31.12 -12.26
C GLY A 101 -0.68 31.29 -10.74
N THR A 102 -0.29 30.29 -9.98
CA THR A 102 -0.46 30.34 -8.52
C THR A 102 0.84 29.95 -7.84
N LEU A 103 1.47 30.90 -7.15
CA LEU A 103 2.47 30.65 -6.10
C LEU A 103 1.76 29.89 -4.98
N THR A 104 1.58 28.59 -5.17
CA THR A 104 0.91 27.73 -4.20
C THR A 104 1.95 27.08 -3.31
N ILE A 105 1.55 26.87 -2.06
CA ILE A 105 2.22 26.20 -0.92
C ILE A 105 3.13 24.99 -1.28
N PHE A 106 2.94 24.40 -2.46
CA PHE A 106 3.73 23.31 -3.05
C PHE A 106 5.17 23.68 -3.43
N ASP A 107 5.52 24.96 -3.61
CA ASP A 107 6.92 25.39 -3.81
C ASP A 107 7.81 25.09 -2.58
N HIS A 108 7.21 24.90 -1.40
CA HIS A 108 7.90 24.60 -0.16
C HIS A 108 7.81 23.13 0.28
N VAL A 109 7.06 22.28 -0.46
CA VAL A 109 6.95 20.87 -0.08
C VAL A 109 7.94 20.04 -0.88
N ILE A 110 9.15 19.91 -0.32
CA ILE A 110 10.16 18.98 -0.80
C ILE A 110 9.66 17.57 -0.46
N GLY A 111 9.20 16.83 -1.48
CA GLY A 111 8.87 15.42 -1.31
C GLY A 111 10.09 14.64 -0.80
N SER A 112 9.87 13.62 0.03
CA SER A 112 10.98 12.82 0.55
C SER A 112 11.80 12.16 -0.59
N GLU A 113 13.06 11.85 -0.33
CA GLU A 113 13.91 11.13 -1.28
C GLU A 113 13.23 9.84 -1.77
N ARG A 114 12.58 9.10 -0.85
CA ARG A 114 11.79 7.91 -1.15
C ARG A 114 10.69 8.22 -2.17
N MET A 115 9.89 9.27 -1.97
CA MET A 115 8.83 9.65 -2.92
C MET A 115 9.41 10.00 -4.30
N SER A 116 10.52 10.71 -4.34
CA SER A 116 11.22 11.05 -5.58
C SER A 116 11.71 9.79 -6.32
N GLN A 117 12.29 8.84 -5.60
CA GLN A 117 12.72 7.56 -6.17
C GLN A 117 11.52 6.75 -6.70
N GLN A 118 10.42 6.66 -5.94
CA GLN A 118 9.20 5.96 -6.36
C GLN A 118 8.58 6.61 -7.60
N ALA A 119 8.50 7.94 -7.65
CA ALA A 119 8.03 8.67 -8.82
C ALA A 119 8.90 8.40 -10.06
N GLY A 120 10.23 8.29 -9.89
CA GLY A 120 11.12 7.89 -10.98
C GLY A 120 10.87 6.49 -11.51
N LYS A 121 10.51 5.55 -10.63
CA LYS A 121 10.11 4.22 -11.03
C LYS A 121 8.82 4.24 -11.85
N VAL A 122 7.78 4.98 -11.42
CA VAL A 122 6.53 5.12 -12.18
C VAL A 122 6.77 5.69 -13.57
N VAL A 123 7.53 6.78 -13.67
CA VAL A 123 7.84 7.43 -14.96
C VAL A 123 8.64 6.51 -15.89
N SER A 124 9.38 5.55 -15.32
CA SER A 124 10.08 4.50 -16.06
C SER A 124 9.19 3.28 -16.37
N ASN A 125 7.86 3.43 -16.30
CA ASN A 125 6.85 2.38 -16.48
C ASN A 125 7.03 1.17 -15.55
N ARG A 126 7.54 1.38 -14.33
CA ARG A 126 7.52 0.37 -13.27
C ARG A 126 6.24 0.52 -12.47
N HIS A 127 5.38 -0.49 -12.54
CA HIS A 127 4.04 -0.45 -11.95
C HIS A 127 3.80 -1.48 -10.85
N SER A 128 4.64 -2.54 -10.77
CA SER A 128 4.53 -3.57 -9.74
C SER A 128 4.83 -2.99 -8.36
N LYS A 129 3.95 -3.22 -7.38
CA LYS A 129 4.06 -2.68 -6.02
C LYS A 129 3.95 -3.80 -4.99
N ALA A 130 4.62 -3.65 -3.85
CA ALA A 130 4.31 -4.39 -2.62
C ALA A 130 3.99 -3.34 -1.54
N GLY A 131 2.73 -3.30 -1.12
CA GLY A 131 2.19 -2.16 -0.36
C GLY A 131 2.44 -0.84 -1.08
N ASP A 132 3.07 0.13 -0.39
CA ASP A 132 3.39 1.46 -0.95
C ASP A 132 4.69 1.54 -1.75
N THR A 133 5.41 0.42 -1.90
CA THR A 133 6.73 0.42 -2.52
C THR A 133 6.67 -0.17 -3.92
N ILE A 134 7.05 0.60 -4.94
CA ILE A 134 7.24 0.11 -6.31
C ILE A 134 8.50 -0.75 -6.34
N LEU A 135 8.31 -1.98 -6.79
CA LEU A 135 9.34 -3.00 -6.91
C LEU A 135 10.23 -2.77 -8.15
N GLY A 136 11.47 -3.22 -8.06
CA GLY A 136 12.46 -3.08 -9.13
C GLY A 136 12.87 -1.63 -9.42
N GLY A 137 13.21 -1.37 -10.69
CA GLY A 137 13.78 -0.10 -11.13
C GLY A 137 15.21 0.15 -10.63
N GLN A 138 15.88 -0.89 -10.12
CA GLN A 138 17.26 -0.75 -9.66
C GLN A 138 18.20 -0.77 -10.87
N PRO A 139 19.16 0.18 -10.98
CA PRO A 139 20.08 0.23 -12.10
C PRO A 139 21.05 -0.96 -12.12
N PRO A 140 21.70 -1.24 -13.26
CA PRO A 140 22.84 -2.15 -13.29
C PRO A 140 23.98 -1.59 -12.41
N LYS A 141 24.81 -2.49 -11.87
CA LYS A 141 25.88 -2.15 -10.93
C LYS A 141 27.17 -2.80 -11.40
N LEU A 142 28.27 -2.05 -11.46
CA LEU A 142 29.57 -2.64 -11.83
C LEU A 142 30.04 -3.72 -10.85
N GLN A 143 29.58 -3.66 -9.59
CA GLN A 143 29.85 -4.69 -8.59
C GLN A 143 29.26 -6.07 -8.96
N ASP A 144 28.36 -6.14 -9.95
CA ASP A 144 27.88 -7.42 -10.47
C ASP A 144 28.93 -8.14 -11.31
N ILE A 145 29.96 -7.43 -11.78
CA ILE A 145 31.05 -7.99 -12.59
C ILE A 145 32.14 -8.51 -11.66
N THR A 146 32.34 -9.83 -11.68
CA THR A 146 33.37 -10.53 -10.92
C THR A 146 34.55 -10.94 -11.78
N THR A 147 34.36 -11.08 -13.09
CA THR A 147 35.45 -11.47 -14.01
C THR A 147 36.43 -10.32 -14.22
N GLU A 148 37.72 -10.52 -13.95
CA GLU A 148 38.82 -9.60 -14.28
C GLU A 148 38.58 -8.13 -13.88
N HIS A 149 38.14 -7.90 -12.63
CA HIS A 149 37.71 -6.58 -12.14
C HIS A 149 38.77 -5.46 -12.32
N GLU A 150 40.06 -5.77 -12.19
CA GLU A 150 41.13 -4.79 -12.43
C GLU A 150 41.12 -4.22 -13.86
N ARG A 151 40.74 -5.03 -14.85
CA ARG A 151 40.61 -4.56 -16.24
C ARG A 151 39.35 -3.73 -16.45
N LEU A 152 38.30 -3.98 -15.67
CA LEU A 152 37.09 -3.18 -15.67
C LEU A 152 37.39 -1.75 -15.22
N ASP A 153 38.18 -1.57 -14.15
CA ASP A 153 38.58 -0.24 -13.68
C ASP A 153 39.40 0.51 -14.74
N ARG A 154 40.32 -0.18 -15.42
CA ARG A 154 41.07 0.39 -16.56
C ARG A 154 40.13 0.79 -17.69
N PHE A 155 39.15 -0.05 -18.03
CA PHE A 155 38.17 0.26 -19.07
C PHE A 155 37.32 1.49 -18.72
N VAL A 156 36.85 1.60 -17.47
CA VAL A 156 36.15 2.79 -16.97
C VAL A 156 37.04 4.03 -17.11
N ASN A 157 38.30 3.95 -16.67
CA ASN A 157 39.24 5.07 -16.76
C ASN A 157 39.53 5.49 -18.20
N VAL A 158 39.66 4.54 -19.14
CA VAL A 158 39.88 4.86 -20.55
C VAL A 158 38.66 5.55 -21.17
N LEU A 159 37.45 5.08 -20.87
CA LEU A 159 36.21 5.72 -21.35
C LEU A 159 36.04 7.16 -20.88
N PHE A 160 36.56 7.47 -19.69
CA PHE A 160 36.52 8.81 -19.08
C PHE A 160 37.88 9.52 -19.08
N ALA A 161 38.83 9.13 -19.94
CA ALA A 161 40.17 9.71 -19.96
C ALA A 161 40.20 11.22 -20.25
N TYR A 162 39.13 11.76 -20.84
CA TYR A 162 38.96 13.19 -21.12
C TYR A 162 38.29 13.98 -19.98
N ASP A 163 37.81 13.30 -18.93
CA ASP A 163 37.26 13.92 -17.72
C ASP A 163 38.39 14.31 -16.76
N LYS A 164 39.20 15.29 -17.18
CA LYS A 164 40.39 15.74 -16.44
C LYS A 164 40.04 16.38 -15.10
N ASP A 165 38.89 17.05 -15.04
CA ASP A 165 38.42 17.80 -13.89
C ASP A 165 37.63 16.92 -12.89
N ASN A 166 37.46 15.63 -13.20
CA ASN A 166 36.62 14.70 -12.43
C ASN A 166 35.19 15.20 -12.23
N ASP A 167 34.62 15.81 -13.28
CA ASP A 167 33.22 16.26 -13.29
C ASP A 167 32.25 15.08 -13.08
N TRP A 168 32.69 13.87 -13.44
CA TRP A 168 31.95 12.64 -13.20
C TRP A 168 32.48 11.90 -11.97
N SER A 169 31.73 11.95 -10.87
CA SER A 169 32.08 11.18 -9.69
C SER A 169 32.11 9.66 -9.98
N PRO A 170 32.95 8.88 -9.27
CA PRO A 170 33.07 7.44 -9.52
C PRO A 170 31.73 6.67 -9.52
N PRO A 171 30.76 6.95 -8.61
CA PRO A 171 29.45 6.30 -8.67
C PRO A 171 28.68 6.58 -9.97
N ILE A 172 28.80 7.79 -10.53
CA ILE A 172 28.13 8.14 -11.79
C ILE A 172 28.82 7.43 -12.96
N ARG A 173 30.16 7.42 -13.01
CA ARG A 173 30.92 6.67 -14.02
C ARG A 173 30.50 5.20 -14.01
N ASN A 174 30.44 4.59 -12.82
CA ASN A 174 30.04 3.20 -12.65
C ASN A 174 28.61 2.94 -13.14
N LEU A 175 27.67 3.82 -12.84
CA LEU A 175 26.29 3.72 -13.33
C LEU A 175 26.19 3.82 -14.86
N LEU A 176 26.97 4.71 -15.48
CA LEU A 176 26.98 4.91 -16.92
C LEU A 176 27.64 3.73 -17.65
N VAL A 177 28.79 3.26 -17.17
CA VAL A 177 29.51 2.12 -17.76
C VAL A 177 28.72 0.82 -17.57
N SER A 178 28.14 0.58 -16.40
CA SER A 178 27.27 -0.60 -16.20
C SER A 178 26.05 -0.58 -17.13
N SER A 179 25.47 0.60 -17.37
CA SER A 179 24.40 0.78 -18.35
C SER A 179 24.86 0.53 -19.79
N LEU A 180 26.06 1.00 -20.16
CA LEU A 180 26.70 0.70 -21.44
C LEU A 180 26.86 -0.81 -21.64
N ILE A 181 27.55 -1.48 -20.71
CA ILE A 181 27.85 -2.92 -20.78
C ILE A 181 26.55 -3.71 -20.95
N ARG A 182 25.52 -3.41 -20.14
CA ARG A 182 24.22 -4.09 -20.18
C ARG A 182 23.58 -4.06 -21.58
N HIS A 183 23.53 -2.88 -22.18
CA HIS A 183 22.76 -2.60 -23.39
C HIS A 183 23.58 -2.66 -24.68
N TYR A 184 24.91 -2.81 -24.61
CA TYR A 184 25.78 -2.78 -25.79
C TYR A 184 25.41 -3.85 -26.83
N GLY A 185 25.10 -5.08 -26.42
CA GLY A 185 24.69 -6.14 -27.36
C GLY A 185 23.34 -5.85 -28.05
N GLU A 186 22.37 -5.26 -27.33
CA GLU A 186 21.09 -4.82 -27.91
C GLU A 186 21.32 -3.71 -28.93
N PHE A 187 22.19 -2.75 -28.59
CA PHE A 187 22.58 -1.66 -29.48
C PHE A 187 23.25 -2.16 -30.77
N LEU A 188 24.18 -3.13 -30.67
CA LEU A 188 24.78 -3.75 -31.85
C LEU A 188 23.74 -4.46 -32.72
N SER A 189 22.77 -5.13 -32.10
CA SER A 189 21.69 -5.82 -32.83
C SER A 189 20.82 -4.82 -33.61
N ILE A 190 20.51 -3.67 -33.01
CA ILE A 190 19.76 -2.58 -33.66
C ILE A 190 20.54 -2.00 -34.84
N ILE A 191 21.85 -1.75 -34.68
CA ILE A 191 22.70 -1.26 -35.77
C ILE A 191 22.73 -2.24 -36.93
N LYS A 192 22.91 -3.54 -36.65
CA LYS A 192 22.95 -4.58 -37.68
C LYS A 192 21.60 -4.77 -38.38
N ALA A 193 20.50 -4.47 -37.70
CA ALA A 193 19.15 -4.52 -38.27
C ALA A 193 18.76 -3.24 -39.03
N HIS A 194 19.71 -2.31 -39.28
CA HIS A 194 19.42 -1.09 -40.02
C HIS A 194 18.99 -1.41 -41.47
N PRO A 195 17.85 -0.88 -41.95
CA PRO A 195 17.24 -1.31 -43.21
C PRO A 195 18.09 -1.02 -44.46
N GLU A 196 18.91 0.03 -44.39
CA GLU A 196 19.81 0.43 -45.49
C GLU A 196 21.19 -0.25 -45.42
N ASP A 197 21.40 -1.15 -44.46
CA ASP A 197 22.63 -1.95 -44.33
C ASP A 197 23.94 -1.13 -44.28
N ILE A 198 23.83 0.15 -43.91
CA ILE A 198 24.94 1.13 -43.80
C ILE A 198 26.03 0.63 -42.84
N TYR A 199 25.65 -0.23 -41.90
CA TYR A 199 26.51 -0.76 -40.85
C TYR A 199 26.65 -2.28 -40.89
N ASN A 200 26.75 -2.85 -42.10
CA ASN A 200 27.19 -4.23 -42.35
C ASN A 200 28.36 -4.64 -41.43
N ASN A 201 29.34 -3.74 -41.29
CA ASN A 201 30.37 -3.82 -40.27
C ASN A 201 30.07 -2.83 -39.14
N ALA A 202 29.62 -3.36 -37.99
CA ALA A 202 29.29 -2.55 -36.82
C ALA A 202 30.48 -1.69 -36.33
N SER A 203 31.73 -2.11 -36.57
CA SER A 203 32.92 -1.34 -36.19
C SER A 203 33.07 -0.02 -36.96
N HIS A 204 32.38 0.17 -38.10
CA HIS A 204 32.31 1.46 -38.78
C HIS A 204 31.45 2.48 -38.03
N HIS A 205 30.57 2.04 -37.14
CA HIS A 205 29.80 2.94 -36.31
C HIS A 205 30.71 3.59 -35.26
N ARG A 206 30.86 4.92 -35.32
CA ARG A 206 31.82 5.70 -34.51
C ARG A 206 31.77 5.38 -33.00
N PHE A 207 30.58 5.18 -32.44
CA PHE A 207 30.43 4.78 -31.03
C PHE A 207 31.00 3.39 -30.75
N VAL A 208 30.69 2.40 -31.59
CA VAL A 208 31.16 1.01 -31.45
C VAL A 208 32.68 0.99 -31.53
N HIS A 209 33.23 1.66 -32.54
CA HIS A 209 34.68 1.82 -32.70
C HIS A 209 35.36 2.38 -31.44
N ARG A 210 34.76 3.39 -30.80
CA ARG A 210 35.33 3.98 -29.58
C ARG A 210 35.26 3.04 -28.38
N VAL A 211 34.17 2.29 -28.23
CA VAL A 211 34.06 1.26 -27.17
C VAL A 211 35.11 0.17 -27.41
N GLU A 212 35.25 -0.31 -28.64
CA GLU A 212 36.28 -1.29 -29.01
C GLU A 212 37.71 -0.78 -28.78
N ASN A 213 37.97 0.48 -29.11
CA ASN A 213 39.26 1.11 -28.79
C ASN A 213 39.51 1.14 -27.28
N ALA A 214 38.50 1.51 -26.49
CA ALA A 214 38.61 1.52 -25.03
C ALA A 214 38.87 0.12 -24.47
N LEU A 215 38.22 -0.91 -25.01
CA LEU A 215 38.48 -2.33 -24.66
C LEU A 215 39.92 -2.73 -24.99
N ARG A 216 40.40 -2.41 -26.20
CA ARG A 216 41.79 -2.68 -26.62
C ARG A 216 42.80 -1.97 -25.72
N SER A 217 42.61 -0.69 -25.43
CA SER A 217 43.47 0.09 -24.54
C SER A 217 43.48 -0.47 -23.10
N ALA A 218 42.35 -0.97 -22.61
CA ALA A 218 42.24 -1.62 -21.31
C ALA A 218 42.71 -3.09 -21.31
N LYS A 219 43.16 -3.61 -22.46
CA LYS A 219 43.57 -5.02 -22.67
C LYS A 219 42.45 -6.01 -22.34
N VAL A 220 41.21 -5.64 -22.62
CA VAL A 220 40.02 -6.47 -22.41
C VAL A 220 39.74 -7.28 -23.67
N SER A 221 39.74 -8.60 -23.55
CA SER A 221 39.38 -9.49 -24.65
C SER A 221 37.87 -9.43 -24.92
N GLN A 222 37.45 -9.77 -26.15
CA GLN A 222 36.02 -9.86 -26.49
C GLN A 222 35.29 -10.86 -25.57
N LYS A 223 35.92 -12.01 -25.28
CA LYS A 223 35.38 -13.02 -24.36
C LYS A 223 35.18 -12.46 -22.94
N THR A 224 36.16 -11.70 -22.42
CA THR A 224 36.05 -11.03 -21.12
C THR A 224 34.86 -10.06 -21.12
N PHE A 225 34.74 -9.25 -22.17
CA PHE A 225 33.65 -8.27 -22.27
C PHE A 225 32.27 -8.93 -22.34
N GLU A 226 32.14 -10.03 -23.09
CA GLU A 226 30.90 -10.83 -23.13
C GLU A 226 30.54 -11.41 -21.75
N SER A 227 31.52 -11.88 -20.98
CA SER A 227 31.30 -12.29 -19.59
C SER A 227 30.78 -11.13 -18.74
N TRP A 228 31.34 -9.93 -18.88
CA TRP A 228 30.85 -8.73 -18.17
C TRP A 228 29.40 -8.40 -18.53
N GLN A 229 29.03 -8.51 -19.81
CA GLN A 229 27.65 -8.30 -20.25
C GLN A 229 26.71 -9.30 -19.59
N LEU A 230 27.09 -10.58 -19.55
CA LEU A 230 26.29 -11.62 -18.93
C LEU A 230 26.13 -11.40 -17.42
N GLU A 231 27.22 -11.11 -16.71
CA GLU A 231 27.25 -10.84 -15.27
C GLU A 231 26.40 -9.63 -14.89
N ILE A 232 26.55 -8.50 -15.59
CA ILE A 232 25.74 -7.29 -15.39
C ILE A 232 24.27 -7.57 -15.59
N ARG A 233 23.90 -8.25 -16.68
CA ARG A 233 22.49 -8.53 -16.95
C ARG A 233 21.93 -9.47 -15.87
N ARG A 234 22.70 -10.47 -15.41
CA ARG A 234 22.30 -11.40 -14.35
C ARG A 234 22.08 -10.68 -13.02
N GLY A 235 23.02 -9.84 -12.61
CA GLY A 235 22.89 -9.03 -11.39
C GLY A 235 21.68 -8.09 -11.46
N PHE A 236 21.52 -7.40 -12.60
CA PHE A 236 20.34 -6.57 -12.86
C PHE A 236 19.04 -7.36 -12.76
N ALA A 237 18.97 -8.53 -13.42
CA ALA A 237 17.76 -9.35 -13.44
C ALA A 237 17.42 -9.88 -12.04
N SER A 238 18.40 -10.35 -11.28
CA SER A 238 18.22 -10.81 -9.90
C SER A 238 17.58 -9.73 -9.01
N ARG A 239 18.14 -8.51 -9.01
CA ARG A 239 17.61 -7.40 -8.19
C ARG A 239 16.25 -6.85 -8.64
N ASN A 240 15.91 -7.06 -9.91
CA ASN A 240 14.66 -6.59 -10.48
C ASN A 240 13.65 -7.72 -10.71
N ALA A 241 13.96 -8.96 -10.32
CA ALA A 241 13.13 -10.13 -10.60
C ALA A 241 11.67 -9.97 -10.12
N PRO A 242 11.38 -9.37 -8.95
CA PRO A 242 10.00 -9.13 -8.51
C PRO A 242 9.17 -8.19 -9.41
N ALA A 243 9.82 -7.46 -10.32
CA ALA A 243 9.21 -6.45 -11.19
C ALA A 243 9.46 -6.70 -12.68
N LEU A 244 10.09 -7.84 -13.04
CA LEU A 244 10.32 -8.23 -14.42
C LEU A 244 9.27 -9.25 -14.86
N PRO A 245 8.80 -9.19 -16.12
CA PRO A 245 8.00 -10.27 -16.68
C PRO A 245 8.76 -11.60 -16.68
N ILE A 246 8.04 -12.69 -16.39
CA ILE A 246 8.62 -14.03 -16.41
C ILE A 246 9.23 -14.35 -17.78
N GLU A 247 8.64 -13.85 -18.87
CA GLU A 247 9.16 -14.00 -20.24
C GLU A 247 10.51 -13.30 -20.44
N ALA A 248 10.68 -12.13 -19.82
CA ALA A 248 11.94 -11.39 -19.87
C ALA A 248 13.04 -12.14 -19.11
N LEU A 249 12.68 -12.80 -17.99
CA LEU A 249 13.59 -13.69 -17.28
C LEU A 249 13.88 -14.96 -18.08
N ARG A 250 12.89 -15.51 -18.78
CA ARG A 250 12.99 -16.80 -19.49
C ARG A 250 13.90 -16.69 -20.71
N THR A 251 13.81 -15.56 -21.42
CA THR A 251 14.67 -15.25 -22.57
C THR A 251 16.13 -15.05 -22.16
N GLN A 252 16.38 -14.43 -21.00
CA GLN A 252 17.73 -14.06 -20.58
C GLN A 252 18.39 -15.10 -19.67
N TYR A 253 17.60 -15.87 -18.91
CA TYR A 253 18.06 -16.81 -17.88
C TYR A 253 17.14 -18.03 -17.76
N PRO A 254 17.10 -18.93 -18.75
CA PRO A 254 16.21 -20.10 -18.72
C PRO A 254 16.39 -20.91 -17.43
N LYS A 255 17.63 -21.17 -17.00
CA LYS A 255 17.96 -21.89 -15.77
C LYS A 255 17.47 -21.24 -14.47
N ILE A 256 17.29 -19.91 -14.46
CA ILE A 256 16.75 -19.20 -13.28
C ILE A 256 15.24 -19.36 -13.26
N VAL A 257 14.58 -19.29 -14.42
CA VAL A 257 13.12 -19.38 -14.54
C VAL A 257 12.58 -20.75 -14.19
N ASP A 258 13.36 -21.81 -14.35
CA ASP A 258 12.95 -23.16 -13.92
C ASP A 258 12.64 -23.25 -12.42
N ASN A 259 13.13 -22.30 -11.61
CA ASN A 259 12.81 -22.20 -10.18
C ASN A 259 11.58 -21.33 -9.86
N PHE A 260 11.00 -20.64 -10.86
CA PHE A 260 9.83 -19.77 -10.67
C PHE A 260 8.57 -20.44 -11.25
N TYR A 261 7.75 -20.99 -10.36
CA TYR A 261 6.45 -21.56 -10.72
C TYR A 261 5.34 -20.51 -10.91
N VAL A 262 5.54 -19.30 -10.38
CA VAL A 262 4.55 -18.23 -10.37
C VAL A 262 5.22 -16.91 -10.75
N ASP A 263 4.57 -16.10 -11.58
CA ASP A 263 5.00 -14.73 -11.84
C ASP A 263 4.90 -13.91 -10.54
N THR A 264 6.05 -13.45 -10.05
CA THR A 264 6.18 -12.71 -8.78
C THR A 264 5.35 -11.44 -8.75
N ARG A 265 5.11 -10.81 -9.90
CA ARG A 265 4.23 -9.62 -10.00
C ARG A 265 2.79 -10.03 -9.73
N THR A 266 2.35 -11.10 -10.38
CA THR A 266 1.00 -11.66 -10.19
C THR A 266 0.79 -12.04 -8.73
N PHE A 267 1.75 -12.73 -8.12
CA PHE A 267 1.68 -13.08 -6.71
C PHE A 267 1.56 -11.85 -5.81
N THR A 268 2.39 -10.83 -6.05
CA THR A 268 2.39 -9.60 -5.25
C THR A 268 1.08 -8.82 -5.41
N ASP A 269 0.52 -8.77 -6.63
CA ASP A 269 -0.75 -8.11 -6.88
C ASP A 269 -1.90 -8.81 -6.14
N HIS A 270 -1.95 -10.14 -6.13
CA HIS A 270 -2.93 -10.90 -5.34
C HIS A 270 -2.74 -10.71 -3.83
N TYR A 271 -1.49 -10.69 -3.36
CA TYR A 271 -1.18 -10.42 -1.96
C TYR A 271 -1.67 -9.03 -1.54
N ASN A 272 -1.43 -8.00 -2.35
CA ASN A 272 -1.91 -6.65 -2.08
C ASN A 272 -3.45 -6.59 -2.04
N GLN A 273 -4.13 -7.28 -2.95
CA GLN A 273 -5.59 -7.38 -2.94
C GLN A 273 -6.11 -8.02 -1.65
N LEU A 274 -5.47 -9.12 -1.22
CA LEU A 274 -5.83 -9.79 0.03
C LEU A 274 -5.64 -8.86 1.24
N ALA A 275 -4.53 -8.12 1.31
CA ALA A 275 -4.26 -7.17 2.37
C ALA A 275 -5.32 -6.04 2.42
N VAL A 276 -5.73 -5.51 1.26
CA VAL A 276 -6.81 -4.51 1.16
C VAL A 276 -8.14 -5.09 1.65
N CYS A 277 -8.49 -6.31 1.26
CA CYS A 277 -9.70 -6.99 1.73
C CYS A 277 -9.69 -7.18 3.24
N PHE A 278 -8.56 -7.59 3.81
CA PHE A 278 -8.40 -7.80 5.25
C PHE A 278 -8.52 -6.48 6.03
N GLN A 279 -7.90 -5.41 5.56
CA GLN A 279 -8.02 -4.09 6.16
C GLN A 279 -9.48 -3.59 6.12
N SER A 280 -10.15 -3.74 4.97
CA SER A 280 -11.56 -3.35 4.84
C SER A 280 -12.47 -4.15 5.79
N LEU A 281 -12.19 -5.43 6.02
CA LEU A 281 -12.92 -6.25 6.98
C LEU A 281 -12.70 -5.76 8.41
N HIS A 282 -11.45 -5.47 8.78
CA HIS A 282 -11.12 -4.93 10.10
C HIS A 282 -11.75 -3.56 10.35
N ASP A 283 -11.69 -2.65 9.38
CA ASP A 283 -12.31 -1.33 9.48
C ASP A 283 -13.82 -1.47 9.66
N ARG A 284 -14.46 -2.41 8.96
CA ARG A 284 -15.89 -2.70 9.12
C ARG A 284 -16.21 -3.24 10.51
N ILE A 285 -15.43 -4.19 11.02
CA ILE A 285 -15.58 -4.71 12.38
C ILE A 285 -15.40 -3.59 13.42
N GLY A 286 -14.39 -2.73 13.24
CA GLY A 286 -14.14 -1.58 14.11
C GLY A 286 -15.26 -0.54 14.07
N ILE A 287 -15.78 -0.23 12.87
CA ILE A 287 -16.92 0.68 12.67
C ILE A 287 -18.18 0.10 13.28
N ASP A 288 -18.45 -1.20 13.11
CA ASP A 288 -19.61 -1.88 13.70
C ASP A 288 -19.50 -1.92 15.24
N TYR A 289 -18.28 -1.98 15.77
CA TYR A 289 -18.03 -1.88 17.21
C TYR A 289 -18.21 -0.45 17.75
N GLN A 290 -17.66 0.57 17.06
CA GLN A 290 -17.74 1.97 17.46
C GLN A 290 -19.13 2.60 17.22
N ASN A 291 -19.83 2.18 16.17
CA ASN A 291 -21.20 2.61 15.89
C ASN A 291 -22.25 1.66 16.46
N GLY A 292 -21.82 0.58 17.12
CA GLY A 292 -22.66 -0.19 17.99
C GLY A 292 -23.28 0.72 19.06
N PRO A 293 -24.55 0.51 19.45
CA PRO A 293 -25.25 1.34 20.43
C PRO A 293 -24.55 1.43 21.80
N LEU A 294 -23.51 0.61 22.04
CA LEU A 294 -22.82 0.47 23.32
C LEU A 294 -21.65 1.44 23.55
N GLN A 295 -21.05 2.06 22.52
CA GLN A 295 -19.85 2.91 22.72
C GLN A 295 -20.04 4.42 22.56
N LYS A 296 -21.14 4.91 21.96
CA LYS A 296 -21.27 6.35 21.68
C LYS A 296 -21.50 7.25 22.90
N THR A 297 -21.82 6.71 24.07
CA THR A 297 -22.12 7.54 25.24
C THR A 297 -21.80 6.83 26.54
N CYS A 298 -20.52 6.84 26.96
CA CYS A 298 -20.18 6.77 28.38
C CYS A 298 -18.68 7.04 28.66
N LYS A 299 -18.18 8.23 28.31
CA LYS A 299 -17.12 8.82 29.14
C LYS A 299 -17.81 9.41 30.39
N ILE A 300 -18.30 8.53 31.27
CA ILE A 300 -18.76 8.95 32.60
C ILE A 300 -17.57 8.77 33.53
N ASP A 301 -17.06 9.91 33.98
CA ASP A 301 -16.11 10.00 35.07
C ASP A 301 -16.64 9.25 36.29
N SER A 302 -15.76 8.52 36.98
CA SER A 302 -15.95 8.04 38.37
C SER A 302 -17.04 7.00 38.66
N GLY A 303 -16.90 5.77 38.17
CA GLY A 303 -17.42 4.55 38.84
C GLY A 303 -18.93 4.47 39.18
N MET A 304 -19.76 5.41 38.73
CA MET A 304 -21.19 5.42 38.99
C MET A 304 -21.90 4.51 37.99
N VAL A 305 -22.62 3.51 38.51
CA VAL A 305 -23.50 2.69 37.69
C VAL A 305 -24.72 3.52 37.28
N LEU A 306 -25.00 3.57 35.98
CA LEU A 306 -26.17 4.27 35.45
C LEU A 306 -27.48 3.60 35.90
N PRO A 307 -28.56 4.36 36.13
CA PRO A 307 -29.89 3.79 36.33
C PRO A 307 -30.27 2.88 35.16
N PHE A 308 -30.92 1.74 35.45
CA PHE A 308 -31.27 0.75 34.43
C PHE A 308 -32.19 1.34 33.35
N SER A 309 -33.13 2.23 33.72
CA SER A 309 -34.01 2.89 32.74
C SER A 309 -33.25 3.66 31.67
N VAL A 310 -32.19 4.38 32.07
CA VAL A 310 -31.34 5.19 31.18
C VAL A 310 -30.50 4.28 30.30
N SER A 311 -29.81 3.30 30.91
CA SER A 311 -28.94 2.40 30.14
C SER A 311 -29.75 1.52 29.18
N TYR A 312 -30.98 1.14 29.53
CA TYR A 312 -31.82 0.27 28.71
C TYR A 312 -32.35 0.97 27.45
N GLU A 313 -32.47 2.30 27.45
CA GLU A 313 -32.88 3.05 26.25
C GLU A 313 -31.88 2.93 25.08
N HIS A 314 -30.64 2.53 25.36
CA HIS A 314 -29.64 2.24 24.33
C HIS A 314 -29.86 0.90 23.63
N LEU A 315 -30.66 -0.01 24.20
CA LEU A 315 -31.07 -1.22 23.50
C LEU A 315 -32.14 -0.87 22.47
N LYS A 316 -31.98 -1.40 21.25
CA LYS A 316 -33.00 -1.29 20.19
C LYS A 316 -34.35 -1.80 20.71
N ARG A 317 -35.46 -1.30 20.15
CA ARG A 317 -36.83 -1.73 20.50
C ARG A 317 -37.03 -3.26 20.48
N ASN A 318 -36.27 -3.96 19.65
CA ASN A 318 -36.12 -5.42 19.65
C ASN A 318 -34.63 -5.76 19.55
N PRO A 319 -33.91 -5.88 20.67
CA PRO A 319 -32.49 -6.16 20.66
C PRO A 319 -32.24 -7.64 20.32
N ARG A 320 -31.05 -7.93 19.77
CA ARG A 320 -30.59 -9.31 19.64
C ARG A 320 -30.29 -9.89 21.02
N LEU A 321 -30.29 -11.21 21.13
CA LEU A 321 -29.94 -11.87 22.39
C LEU A 321 -28.52 -11.53 22.81
N LEU A 322 -27.58 -11.55 21.84
CA LEU A 322 -26.19 -11.16 22.08
C LEU A 322 -26.08 -9.77 22.73
N ASP A 323 -26.82 -8.79 22.20
CA ASP A 323 -26.81 -7.42 22.70
C ASP A 323 -27.33 -7.35 24.14
N VAL A 324 -28.43 -8.06 24.45
CA VAL A 324 -29.01 -8.12 25.80
C VAL A 324 -28.04 -8.75 26.80
N PHE A 325 -27.34 -9.81 26.39
CA PHE A 325 -26.39 -10.53 27.24
C PHE A 325 -25.16 -9.68 27.57
N ILE A 326 -24.52 -9.12 26.54
CA ILE A 326 -23.36 -8.24 26.71
C ILE A 326 -23.76 -7.05 27.57
N TYR A 327 -24.88 -6.39 27.24
CA TYR A 327 -25.39 -5.25 27.98
C TYR A 327 -25.61 -5.57 29.46
N PHE A 328 -26.24 -6.70 29.80
CA PHE A 328 -26.56 -7.04 31.18
C PHE A 328 -25.31 -7.10 32.06
N PHE A 329 -24.25 -7.76 31.58
CA PHE A 329 -23.00 -7.95 32.33
C PHE A 329 -22.06 -6.75 32.24
N GLU A 330 -21.92 -6.16 31.05
CA GLU A 330 -20.97 -5.07 30.83
C GLU A 330 -21.40 -3.76 31.49
N GLN A 331 -22.71 -3.46 31.48
CA GLN A 331 -23.28 -2.24 32.04
C GLN A 331 -23.77 -2.39 33.49
N ASP A 332 -23.49 -3.54 34.12
CA ASP A 332 -23.92 -3.86 35.49
C ASP A 332 -25.42 -3.56 35.71
N ALA A 333 -26.26 -4.06 34.79
CA ALA A 333 -27.67 -3.73 34.72
C ALA A 333 -28.42 -4.07 36.03
N LYS A 334 -27.94 -5.10 36.76
CA LYS A 334 -28.41 -5.48 38.09
C LYS A 334 -28.22 -4.36 39.11
N GLN A 335 -27.00 -3.83 39.21
CA GLN A 335 -26.71 -2.73 40.12
C GLN A 335 -27.44 -1.45 39.72
N GLY A 336 -27.54 -1.18 38.41
CA GLY A 336 -28.34 -0.08 37.87
C GLY A 336 -29.80 -0.15 38.31
N TYR A 337 -30.42 -1.33 38.22
CA TYR A 337 -31.79 -1.56 38.68
C TYR A 337 -31.96 -1.35 40.19
N TYR A 338 -31.06 -1.90 41.02
CA TYR A 338 -31.15 -1.71 42.47
C TYR A 338 -30.96 -0.26 42.91
N SER A 339 -30.04 0.45 42.26
CA SER A 339 -29.82 1.88 42.53
C SER A 339 -31.04 2.75 42.18
N GLU A 340 -31.81 2.32 41.18
CA GLU A 340 -33.03 2.99 40.73
C GLU A 340 -34.22 2.66 41.63
N MET A 341 -34.31 1.43 42.15
CA MET A 341 -35.39 0.96 43.01
C MET A 341 -35.31 1.46 44.46
N GLN A 342 -34.32 2.27 44.83
CA GLN A 342 -34.22 2.79 46.18
C GLN A 342 -35.38 3.76 46.52
N PRO A 343 -36.01 3.65 47.71
CA PRO A 343 -37.21 4.42 48.07
C PRO A 343 -37.08 5.94 47.93
N ALA A 344 -35.87 6.48 48.10
CA ALA A 344 -35.61 7.92 48.02
C ALA A 344 -35.81 8.51 46.62
N LYS A 345 -35.61 7.72 45.54
CA LYS A 345 -35.73 8.17 44.15
C LYS A 345 -37.10 7.90 43.53
N LEU A 346 -37.90 7.05 44.18
CA LEU A 346 -39.10 6.44 43.60
C LEU A 346 -40.42 7.20 43.87
N LYS A 347 -40.39 8.28 44.65
CA LYS A 347 -41.60 8.92 45.19
C LYS A 347 -42.45 9.67 44.15
N SER A 348 -41.98 9.87 42.93
CA SER A 348 -42.63 10.76 41.96
C SER A 348 -43.38 10.09 40.80
N ASP A 349 -43.15 8.80 40.48
CA ASP A 349 -43.83 8.14 39.34
C ASP A 349 -43.98 6.61 39.48
N GLU A 350 -45.11 6.17 40.02
CA GLU A 350 -45.46 4.75 40.16
C GLU A 350 -45.62 4.03 38.80
N LYS A 351 -45.99 4.76 37.74
CA LYS A 351 -46.13 4.18 36.39
C LYS A 351 -44.75 3.88 35.81
N LEU A 352 -43.80 4.79 35.95
CA LEU A 352 -42.41 4.58 35.55
C LEU A 352 -41.81 3.39 36.30
N ARG A 353 -42.01 3.31 37.62
CA ARG A 353 -41.55 2.18 38.44
C ARG A 353 -42.05 0.83 37.92
N LYS A 354 -43.37 0.70 37.69
CA LYS A 354 -43.96 -0.53 37.14
C LYS A 354 -43.37 -0.89 35.78
N ASN A 355 -43.13 0.11 34.93
CA ASN A 355 -42.50 -0.08 33.62
C ASN A 355 -41.05 -0.58 33.74
N VAL A 356 -40.25 -0.01 34.65
CA VAL A 356 -38.86 -0.43 34.90
C VAL A 356 -38.81 -1.86 35.43
N ILE A 357 -39.66 -2.21 36.41
CA ILE A 357 -39.78 -3.58 36.95
C ILE A 357 -40.14 -4.56 35.82
N ALA A 358 -41.11 -4.23 34.98
CA ALA A 358 -41.52 -5.09 33.86
C ALA A 358 -40.42 -5.23 32.79
N LYS A 359 -39.70 -4.16 32.45
CA LYS A 359 -38.57 -4.19 31.51
C LYS A 359 -37.41 -5.04 32.06
N PHE A 360 -37.00 -4.77 33.30
CA PHE A 360 -35.91 -5.49 33.95
C PHE A 360 -36.24 -6.97 34.14
N GLY A 361 -37.47 -7.29 34.56
CA GLY A 361 -37.95 -8.67 34.66
C GLY A 361 -37.85 -9.43 33.34
N ARG A 362 -38.12 -8.78 32.19
CA ARG A 362 -37.95 -9.41 30.87
C ARG A 362 -36.47 -9.65 30.53
N VAL A 363 -35.59 -8.68 30.76
CA VAL A 363 -34.14 -8.83 30.55
C VAL A 363 -33.58 -9.95 31.42
N LYS A 364 -33.91 -9.94 32.72
CA LYS A 364 -33.50 -10.96 33.69
C LYS A 364 -33.93 -12.37 33.27
N LYS A 365 -35.18 -12.55 32.84
CA LYS A 365 -35.68 -13.84 32.34
C LYS A 365 -34.89 -14.36 31.15
N ILE A 366 -34.54 -13.47 30.22
CA ILE A 366 -33.75 -13.84 29.03
C ILE A 366 -32.32 -14.19 29.40
N VAL A 367 -31.66 -13.36 30.23
CA VAL A 367 -30.30 -13.64 30.67
C VAL A 367 -30.23 -14.96 31.44
N LYS A 368 -31.24 -15.25 32.28
CA LYS A 368 -31.37 -16.56 32.94
C LYS A 368 -31.43 -17.70 31.92
N LEU A 369 -32.32 -17.61 30.92
CA LEU A 369 -32.41 -18.60 29.83
C LEU A 369 -31.08 -18.77 29.09
N MET A 370 -30.38 -17.66 28.87
CA MET A 370 -29.10 -17.65 28.18
C MET A 370 -28.01 -18.36 29.00
N LEU A 371 -27.87 -18.03 30.29
CA LEU A 371 -26.94 -18.70 31.18
C LEU A 371 -27.16 -20.20 31.24
N MET A 372 -28.42 -20.64 31.25
CA MET A 372 -28.77 -22.06 31.26
C MET A 372 -28.37 -22.77 29.96
N ASN A 373 -28.52 -22.10 28.82
CA ASN A 373 -28.17 -22.67 27.51
C ASN A 373 -26.65 -22.74 27.26
N VAL A 374 -25.87 -21.83 27.85
CA VAL A 374 -24.40 -21.86 27.72
C VAL A 374 -23.74 -22.71 28.80
N GLY A 375 -24.44 -22.96 29.92
CA GLY A 375 -23.94 -23.79 31.01
C GLY A 375 -22.79 -23.15 31.81
N SER A 376 -22.58 -21.83 31.67
CA SER A 376 -21.49 -21.12 32.35
C SER A 376 -21.84 -19.65 32.62
N TYR A 377 -21.41 -19.15 33.78
CA TYR A 377 -21.45 -17.74 34.16
C TYR A 377 -20.15 -17.00 33.74
N PRO A 378 -20.21 -15.77 33.19
CA PRO A 378 -19.04 -15.06 32.64
C PRO A 378 -17.99 -14.59 33.67
N GLY A 379 -18.21 -14.83 34.96
CA GLY A 379 -17.36 -14.36 36.05
C GLY A 379 -17.56 -12.88 36.39
N LYS A 380 -16.91 -12.42 37.45
CA LYS A 380 -17.00 -11.01 37.89
C LYS A 380 -16.21 -10.11 36.93
N LYS A 381 -16.77 -8.96 36.58
CA LYS A 381 -16.11 -7.94 35.74
C LYS A 381 -14.80 -7.49 36.41
N PRO A 382 -13.64 -7.65 35.75
CA PRO A 382 -12.36 -7.22 36.32
C PRO A 382 -12.24 -5.70 36.41
N THR A 383 -11.42 -5.24 37.36
CA THR A 383 -11.04 -3.83 37.49
C THR A 383 -9.75 -3.49 36.75
N ASP A 384 -8.86 -4.47 36.54
CA ASP A 384 -7.63 -4.26 35.77
C ASP A 384 -7.94 -4.14 34.27
N PRO A 385 -7.39 -3.13 33.57
CA PRO A 385 -7.65 -2.95 32.14
C PRO A 385 -7.23 -4.11 31.24
N LYS A 386 -6.19 -4.88 31.61
CA LYS A 386 -5.75 -6.03 30.81
C LYS A 386 -6.73 -7.19 30.92
N ASP A 387 -7.12 -7.51 32.15
CA ASP A 387 -8.08 -8.59 32.44
C ASP A 387 -9.47 -8.23 31.89
N LEU A 388 -9.80 -6.93 31.81
CA LEU A 388 -11.07 -6.45 31.26
C LEU A 388 -11.24 -6.83 29.78
N VAL A 389 -10.17 -6.73 28.97
CA VAL A 389 -10.23 -7.09 27.54
C VAL A 389 -10.49 -8.58 27.37
N GLU A 390 -9.74 -9.42 28.10
CA GLU A 390 -9.94 -10.87 28.07
C GLU A 390 -11.35 -11.26 28.54
N TRP A 391 -11.85 -10.60 29.59
CA TRP A 391 -13.21 -10.81 30.08
C TRP A 391 -14.27 -10.40 29.06
N GLN A 392 -14.10 -9.26 28.36
CA GLN A 392 -15.01 -8.82 27.29
C GLN A 392 -15.02 -9.79 26.11
N GLU A 393 -13.87 -10.32 25.70
CA GLU A 393 -13.77 -11.33 24.65
C GLU A 393 -14.48 -12.63 25.05
N ASN A 394 -14.29 -13.08 26.30
CA ASN A 394 -14.99 -14.25 26.83
C ASN A 394 -16.51 -14.01 26.92
N LEU A 395 -16.94 -12.82 27.34
CA LEU A 395 -18.36 -12.46 27.39
C LEU A 395 -19.00 -12.48 26.00
N LEU A 396 -18.31 -11.94 24.99
CA LEU A 396 -18.74 -11.97 23.59
C LEU A 396 -18.83 -13.41 23.06
N LYS A 397 -17.83 -14.24 23.37
CA LYS A 397 -17.81 -15.66 23.01
C LYS A 397 -19.00 -16.42 23.60
N LEU A 398 -19.24 -16.27 24.91
CA LEU A 398 -20.38 -16.88 25.60
C LEU A 398 -21.70 -16.38 25.01
N GLY A 399 -21.83 -15.08 24.77
CA GLY A 399 -22.99 -14.45 24.15
C GLY A 399 -23.33 -15.00 22.76
N ARG A 400 -22.32 -15.24 21.91
CA ARG A 400 -22.53 -15.84 20.57
C ARG A 400 -22.91 -17.31 20.66
N GLN A 401 -22.24 -18.05 21.54
CA GLN A 401 -22.54 -19.47 21.76
C GLN A 401 -23.98 -19.64 22.19
N VAL A 402 -24.46 -18.83 23.13
CA VAL A 402 -25.82 -18.93 23.62
C VAL A 402 -26.87 -18.47 22.61
N GLU A 403 -26.60 -17.41 21.84
CA GLU A 403 -27.52 -16.99 20.78
C GLU A 403 -27.70 -18.10 19.74
N ASN A 404 -26.60 -18.78 19.37
CA ASN A 404 -26.65 -19.95 18.49
C ASN A 404 -27.40 -21.13 19.13
N ASN A 405 -27.15 -21.45 20.40
CA ASN A 405 -27.83 -22.55 21.10
C ASN A 405 -29.34 -22.32 21.18
N VAL A 406 -29.75 -21.10 21.56
CA VAL A 406 -31.17 -20.72 21.67
C VAL A 406 -31.83 -20.68 20.29
N TYR A 407 -31.13 -20.23 19.25
CA TYR A 407 -31.63 -20.25 17.88
C TYR A 407 -31.87 -21.67 17.36
N VAL A 408 -30.86 -22.55 17.47
CA VAL A 408 -30.97 -23.96 17.03
C VAL A 408 -32.09 -24.68 17.78
N TRP A 409 -32.27 -24.35 19.06
CA TRP A 409 -33.30 -24.96 19.87
C TRP A 409 -34.71 -24.45 19.54
N LEU A 410 -34.89 -23.15 19.29
CA LEU A 410 -36.20 -22.55 18.99
C LEU A 410 -36.66 -22.76 17.55
N ASP A 411 -35.75 -22.78 16.59
CA ASP A 411 -36.09 -22.81 15.17
C ASP A 411 -35.84 -24.17 14.54
N LYS A 412 -36.46 -25.22 15.12
CA LYS A 412 -36.42 -26.58 14.58
C LYS A 412 -36.91 -26.65 13.12
N ASP A 413 -37.80 -25.75 12.74
CA ASP A 413 -38.40 -25.66 11.40
C ASP A 413 -37.75 -24.60 10.48
N LYS A 414 -36.67 -23.93 10.92
CA LYS A 414 -35.89 -22.92 10.15
C LYS A 414 -36.71 -21.77 9.55
N SER A 415 -37.75 -21.34 10.24
CA SER A 415 -38.71 -20.34 9.75
C SER A 415 -38.22 -18.89 9.88
N ILE A 416 -37.26 -18.62 10.77
CA ILE A 416 -36.80 -17.26 11.08
C ILE A 416 -35.33 -17.13 10.70
N PRO A 417 -34.95 -16.24 9.78
CA PRO A 417 -33.53 -15.97 9.50
C PRO A 417 -32.78 -15.57 10.78
N PHE A 418 -31.56 -16.09 10.97
CA PHE A 418 -30.74 -15.85 12.16
C PHE A 418 -30.57 -14.34 12.47
N GLU A 419 -30.44 -13.51 11.45
CA GLU A 419 -30.29 -12.05 11.57
C GLU A 419 -31.54 -11.35 12.11
N LYS A 420 -32.71 -11.99 12.03
CA LYS A 420 -34.00 -11.50 12.53
C LYS A 420 -34.39 -12.11 13.87
N PHE A 421 -33.53 -12.93 14.47
CA PHE A 421 -33.77 -13.56 15.75
C PHE A 421 -33.56 -12.56 16.90
N THR A 422 -34.63 -12.25 17.63
CA THR A 422 -34.65 -11.21 18.67
C THR A 422 -35.20 -11.72 19.99
N MET A 423 -35.00 -10.92 21.04
CA MET A 423 -35.57 -11.14 22.38
C MET A 423 -37.09 -11.41 22.37
N SER A 424 -37.84 -10.76 21.47
CA SER A 424 -39.30 -10.95 21.37
C SER A 424 -39.66 -12.36 20.91
N ASN A 425 -38.91 -12.94 19.98
CA ASN A 425 -39.14 -14.30 19.49
C ASN A 425 -39.04 -15.33 20.63
N VAL A 426 -38.04 -15.16 21.49
CA VAL A 426 -37.81 -16.04 22.66
C VAL A 426 -38.94 -15.93 23.68
N LEU A 427 -39.34 -14.70 24.05
CA LEU A 427 -40.37 -14.50 25.08
C LEU A 427 -41.76 -15.01 24.67
N THR A 428 -42.07 -15.01 23.37
CA THR A 428 -43.35 -15.49 22.86
C THR A 428 -43.43 -17.00 22.72
N ASN A 429 -42.30 -17.71 22.78
CA ASN A 429 -42.28 -19.16 22.58
C ASN A 429 -42.71 -19.91 23.85
N ASN A 430 -43.70 -20.79 23.73
CA ASN A 430 -44.23 -21.56 24.87
C ASN A 430 -43.20 -22.53 25.46
N ALA A 431 -42.29 -23.07 24.66
CA ALA A 431 -41.23 -23.94 25.16
C ALA A 431 -40.28 -23.20 26.12
N CYS A 432 -40.07 -21.89 25.92
CA CYS A 432 -39.27 -21.08 26.83
C CYS A 432 -39.92 -20.92 28.20
N LYS A 433 -41.26 -20.94 28.28
CA LYS A 433 -41.98 -20.83 29.56
C LYS A 433 -41.74 -22.09 30.40
N GLN A 434 -41.90 -23.27 29.80
CA GLN A 434 -41.69 -24.55 30.48
C GLN A 434 -40.24 -24.69 30.99
N MET A 435 -39.25 -24.29 30.19
CA MET A 435 -37.85 -24.30 30.61
C MET A 435 -37.53 -23.35 31.79
N GLN A 436 -38.27 -22.25 31.94
CA GLN A 436 -38.00 -21.31 33.03
C GLN A 436 -38.31 -21.90 34.41
N ASP A 437 -39.22 -22.87 34.46
CA ASP A 437 -39.70 -23.50 35.70
C ASP A 437 -38.81 -24.69 36.12
N ASP A 438 -38.25 -25.43 35.15
CA ASP A 438 -37.55 -26.70 35.41
C ASP A 438 -36.03 -26.57 35.61
N LEU A 439 -35.41 -25.43 35.26
CA LEU A 439 -33.96 -25.36 35.06
C LEU A 439 -33.19 -24.71 36.21
N LYS A 440 -32.05 -25.34 36.52
CA LYS A 440 -31.02 -24.85 37.45
C LYS A 440 -30.01 -23.99 36.70
N LEU A 441 -29.57 -22.91 37.34
CA LEU A 441 -28.48 -22.08 36.82
C LEU A 441 -27.15 -22.88 36.76
N PRO A 442 -26.18 -22.44 35.95
CA PRO A 442 -24.84 -23.03 35.89
C PRO A 442 -24.21 -23.22 37.27
N SER A 443 -23.49 -24.31 37.47
CA SER A 443 -22.84 -24.62 38.76
C SER A 443 -21.79 -23.58 39.19
N ASN A 444 -21.22 -22.84 38.24
CA ASN A 444 -20.29 -21.74 38.51
C ASN A 444 -20.96 -20.38 38.74
N THR A 445 -22.29 -20.34 38.88
CA THR A 445 -23.01 -19.09 39.19
C THR A 445 -22.79 -18.71 40.67
N PRO A 446 -22.36 -17.48 40.98
CA PRO A 446 -22.16 -17.06 42.37
C PRO A 446 -23.44 -17.17 43.22
N PRO A 447 -23.35 -17.51 44.52
CA PRO A 447 -24.51 -17.64 45.41
C PRO A 447 -25.44 -16.41 45.45
N GLU A 448 -24.86 -15.21 45.43
CA GLU A 448 -25.57 -13.94 45.40
C GLU A 448 -26.34 -13.72 44.07
N GLU A 449 -25.88 -14.34 42.99
CA GLU A 449 -26.57 -14.32 41.69
C GLU A 449 -27.67 -15.38 41.63
N LEU A 450 -27.48 -16.53 42.28
CA LEU A 450 -28.53 -17.54 42.41
C LEU A 450 -29.78 -16.95 43.05
N GLN A 451 -29.64 -16.27 44.20
CA GLN A 451 -30.77 -15.61 44.86
C GLN A 451 -31.40 -14.54 43.95
N PHE A 452 -30.56 -13.75 43.27
CA PHE A 452 -31.05 -12.74 42.35
C PHE A 452 -31.94 -13.33 41.27
N PHE A 453 -31.58 -14.44 40.62
CA PHE A 453 -32.38 -15.04 39.53
C PHE A 453 -33.54 -15.94 39.98
N ILE A 454 -33.60 -16.30 41.26
CA ILE A 454 -34.70 -17.09 41.85
C ILE A 454 -35.87 -16.19 42.25
N CYS A 455 -35.58 -15.04 42.88
CA CYS A 455 -36.57 -14.02 43.22
C CYS A 455 -37.09 -13.29 41.97
#